data_AF-A0A524NUM3-F1
#
_entry.id   AF-A0A524NUM3-F1
#
_cell.length_a   1.000
_cell.length_b   1.000
_cell.length_c   1.000
_cell.angle_alpha   90.00
_cell.angle_beta   90.00
_cell.angle_gamma   90.00
#
_symmetry.space_group_name_H-M   'P 1'
#
loop_
_entity.id
_entity.type
_entity.pdbx_description
1 polymer ?
#
loop_
_entity_poly.entity_id
_entity_poly.type
_entity_poly.pdbx_seq_one_letter_code
_entity_poly.pdbx_strand_id
1 'polypeptide(L)'
;MDYGWVLAWDKNEPFYFSNTRNEVVFLNFWATWCPPCVAELPEIQKLYEKYGDKVVFMLVTNESPEVIKAFMEKQAYLMPVFYMGTQPPEVLAHSSLPTTFIISKDGKVVTRKKGAAKWNSRATEKIFEGLLK
;
A
#
# COMPACT_ATOMS: atom_id res chain seq x y z
N MET A 1 -11.68 -9.59 8.16
CA MET A 1 -10.74 -9.59 7.02
C MET A 1 -10.45 -11.03 6.62
N ASP A 2 -10.54 -11.35 5.33
CA ASP A 2 -9.95 -12.59 4.83
C ASP A 2 -8.45 -12.36 4.62
N TYR A 3 -7.62 -13.22 5.22
CA TYR A 3 -6.17 -13.13 5.20
C TYR A 3 -5.52 -14.17 4.28
N GLY A 4 -6.31 -14.93 3.52
CA GLY A 4 -5.81 -15.91 2.54
C GLY A 4 -5.18 -15.28 1.29
N TRP A 5 -5.10 -13.95 1.21
CA TRP A 5 -4.54 -13.26 0.05
C TRP A 5 -3.02 -13.44 -0.02
N VAL A 6 -2.56 -13.99 -1.14
CA VAL A 6 -1.15 -14.19 -1.44
C VAL A 6 -0.68 -13.13 -2.43
N LEU A 7 0.37 -12.42 -2.03
CA LEU A 7 1.14 -11.51 -2.86
C LEU A 7 2.52 -12.11 -3.13
N ALA A 8 3.28 -11.50 -4.03
CA ALA A 8 4.71 -11.75 -4.16
C ALA A 8 5.50 -10.51 -3.68
N TRP A 9 6.63 -10.77 -3.02
CA TRP A 9 7.63 -9.77 -2.66
C TRP A 9 8.99 -10.20 -3.24
N ASP A 10 10.01 -9.32 -3.18
CA ASP A 10 11.33 -9.43 -3.83
C ASP A 10 11.78 -10.88 -4.15
N LYS A 11 12.14 -11.14 -5.43
CA LYS A 11 12.57 -12.44 -5.98
C LYS A 11 11.53 -13.59 -5.98
N ASN A 12 10.25 -13.27 -6.21
CA ASN A 12 9.15 -14.25 -6.32
C ASN A 12 8.86 -15.04 -5.03
N GLU A 13 9.26 -14.53 -3.86
CA GLU A 13 8.85 -15.16 -2.60
C GLU A 13 7.39 -14.79 -2.28
N PRO A 14 6.55 -15.78 -1.91
CA PRO A 14 5.17 -15.51 -1.56
C PRO A 14 5.11 -14.71 -0.26
N PHE A 15 4.49 -13.54 -0.31
CA PHE A 15 4.11 -12.78 0.86
C PHE A 15 2.64 -13.05 1.18
N TYR A 16 2.37 -13.61 2.35
CA TYR A 16 1.01 -13.85 2.80
C TYR A 16 0.48 -12.61 3.52
N PHE A 17 -0.70 -12.12 3.12
CA PHE A 17 -1.34 -10.98 3.78
C PHE A 17 -1.62 -11.25 5.27
N SER A 18 -1.71 -12.51 5.70
CA SER A 18 -1.73 -12.90 7.11
C SER A 18 -0.54 -12.39 7.94
N ASN A 19 0.58 -12.04 7.30
CA ASN A 19 1.75 -11.48 7.98
C ASN A 19 1.49 -10.08 8.54
N THR A 20 0.41 -9.41 8.10
CA THR A 20 0.03 -8.07 8.58
C THR A 20 -1.06 -8.12 9.66
N ARG A 21 -1.29 -9.29 10.29
CA ARG A 21 -2.23 -9.41 11.41
C ARG A 21 -1.73 -8.60 12.61
N ASN A 22 -2.65 -7.93 13.30
CA ASN A 22 -2.37 -7.05 14.44
C ASN A 22 -1.55 -5.79 14.09
N GLU A 23 -1.30 -5.54 12.81
CA GLU A 23 -0.61 -4.35 12.32
C GLU A 23 -1.59 -3.34 11.73
N VAL A 24 -1.21 -2.05 11.78
CA VAL A 24 -1.88 -1.04 10.96
C VAL A 24 -1.30 -1.14 9.55
N VAL A 25 -2.16 -1.24 8.54
CA VAL A 25 -1.72 -1.40 7.14
C VAL A 25 -2.16 -0.21 6.31
N PHE A 26 -1.22 0.40 5.60
CA PHE A 26 -1.48 1.32 4.50
C PHE A 26 -1.29 0.57 3.19
N LEU A 27 -2.37 0.31 2.48
CA LEU A 27 -2.35 -0.48 1.25
C LEU A 27 -2.77 0.38 0.06
N ASN A 28 -1.92 0.49 -0.95
CA ASN A 28 -2.17 1.32 -2.12
C ASN A 28 -2.03 0.49 -3.40
N PHE A 29 -3.10 0.43 -4.19
CA PHE A 29 -3.04 -0.15 -5.54
C PHE A 29 -2.64 0.94 -6.53
N TRP A 30 -1.58 0.69 -7.31
CA TRP A 30 -0.99 1.68 -8.20
C TRP A 30 -0.37 1.06 -9.46
N ALA A 31 0.03 1.92 -10.39
CA ALA A 31 0.83 1.55 -11.55
C ALA A 31 1.68 2.75 -12.04
N THR A 32 2.82 2.48 -12.68
CA THR A 32 3.74 3.49 -13.22
C THR A 32 3.13 4.27 -14.40
N TRP A 33 2.28 3.62 -15.18
CA TRP A 33 1.56 4.24 -16.31
C TRP A 33 0.32 5.03 -15.88
N CYS A 34 -0.04 5.01 -14.59
CA CYS A 34 -1.18 5.74 -14.03
C CYS A 34 -0.72 7.12 -13.53
N PRO A 35 -0.98 8.22 -14.26
CA PRO A 35 -0.50 9.55 -13.85
C PRO A 35 -0.95 9.99 -12.45
N PRO A 36 -2.22 9.80 -12.02
CA PRO A 36 -2.62 10.19 -10.67
C PRO A 36 -1.95 9.33 -9.59
N CYS A 37 -1.59 8.08 -9.90
CA CYS A 37 -0.83 7.23 -9.00
C CYS A 37 0.59 7.78 -8.79
N VAL A 38 1.30 8.06 -9.89
CA VAL A 38 2.66 8.61 -9.83
C VAL A 38 2.69 9.96 -9.09
N ALA A 39 1.66 10.78 -9.25
CA ALA A 39 1.56 12.08 -8.57
C ALA A 39 1.43 11.97 -7.04
N GLU A 40 0.90 10.88 -6.49
CA GLU A 40 0.76 10.71 -5.03
C GLU A 40 1.96 10.01 -4.36
N LEU A 41 2.82 9.32 -5.11
CA LEU A 41 3.98 8.60 -4.56
C LEU A 41 4.93 9.48 -3.72
N PRO A 42 5.25 10.74 -4.08
CA PRO A 42 6.08 11.59 -3.22
C PRO A 42 5.47 11.83 -1.84
N GLU A 43 4.14 11.92 -1.76
CA GLU A 43 3.43 12.14 -0.50
C GLU A 43 3.34 10.84 0.31
N ILE A 44 3.20 9.69 -0.35
CA ILE A 44 3.26 8.39 0.32
C ILE A 44 4.68 8.12 0.84
N GLN A 45 5.73 8.46 0.08
CA GLN A 45 7.13 8.32 0.50
C GLN A 45 7.41 9.11 1.79
N LYS A 46 7.00 10.38 1.86
CA LYS A 46 7.16 11.20 3.08
C LYS A 46 6.37 10.63 4.26
N LEU A 47 5.20 10.05 4.01
CA LEU A 47 4.42 9.42 5.06
C LEU A 47 5.09 8.13 5.54
N TYR A 48 5.65 7.34 4.62
CA TYR A 48 6.43 6.14 4.90
C TYR A 48 7.69 6.45 5.72
N GLU A 49 8.42 7.52 5.40
CA GLU A 49 9.58 7.94 6.20
C GLU A 49 9.24 8.25 7.67
N LYS A 50 8.00 8.64 7.95
CA LYS A 50 7.54 8.95 9.32
C LYS A 50 6.95 7.75 10.06
N TYR A 51 6.30 6.83 9.33
CA TYR A 51 5.45 5.78 9.90
C TYR A 51 5.81 4.36 9.47
N GLY A 52 6.78 4.17 8.58
CA GLY A 52 7.16 2.85 8.03
C GLY A 52 7.57 1.84 9.10
N ASP A 53 8.09 2.31 10.23
CA ASP A 53 8.45 1.46 11.39
C ASP A 53 7.25 1.07 12.27
N LYS A 54 6.07 1.68 12.05
CA LYS A 54 4.86 1.52 12.89
C LYS A 54 3.64 1.05 12.10
N VAL A 55 3.64 1.27 10.80
CA VAL A 55 2.57 0.98 9.86
C VAL A 55 3.17 0.19 8.72
N VAL A 56 2.54 -0.93 8.37
CA VAL A 56 2.95 -1.73 7.22
C VAL A 56 2.46 -1.03 5.95
N PHE A 57 3.39 -0.52 5.15
CA PHE A 57 3.08 0.01 3.83
C PHE A 57 3.10 -1.12 2.81
N MET A 58 2.08 -1.18 1.95
CA MET A 58 1.97 -2.15 0.88
C MET A 58 1.57 -1.44 -0.41
N LEU A 59 2.54 -1.15 -1.25
CA LEU A 59 2.29 -0.60 -2.58
C LEU A 59 2.12 -1.78 -3.55
N VAL A 60 0.89 -2.07 -3.95
CA VAL A 60 0.54 -3.26 -4.73
C VAL A 60 0.34 -2.92 -6.21
N THR A 61 0.98 -3.67 -7.10
CA THR A 61 0.90 -3.49 -8.56
C THR A 61 0.80 -4.83 -9.30
N ASN A 62 0.37 -4.77 -10.56
CA ASN A 62 0.35 -5.89 -11.52
C ASN A 62 1.43 -5.76 -12.60
N GLU A 63 2.25 -4.72 -12.55
CA GLU A 63 3.37 -4.56 -13.47
C GLU A 63 4.52 -5.51 -13.13
N SER A 64 5.39 -5.77 -14.11
CA SER A 64 6.51 -6.69 -13.90
C SER A 64 7.53 -6.12 -12.92
N PRO A 65 8.24 -6.97 -12.16
CA PRO A 65 9.26 -6.52 -11.21
C PRO A 65 10.35 -5.65 -11.84
N GLU A 66 10.70 -5.89 -13.10
CA GLU A 66 11.73 -5.13 -13.82
C GLU A 66 11.29 -3.67 -14.05
N VAL A 67 10.04 -3.47 -14.46
CA VAL A 67 9.47 -2.12 -14.68
C VAL A 67 9.43 -1.35 -13.37
N ILE A 68 8.94 -1.98 -12.31
CA ILE A 68 8.83 -1.39 -10.99
C ILE A 68 10.20 -1.07 -10.41
N LYS A 69 11.15 -2.01 -10.48
CA LYS A 69 12.50 -1.80 -9.96
C LYS A 69 13.17 -0.60 -10.63
N ALA A 70 13.15 -0.54 -11.96
CA ALA A 70 13.71 0.58 -12.70
C ALA A 70 13.04 1.91 -12.35
N PHE A 71 11.72 1.91 -12.14
CA PHE A 71 10.98 3.10 -11.75
C PHE A 71 11.36 3.57 -10.33
N MET A 72 11.35 2.67 -9.34
CA MET A 72 11.65 2.97 -7.94
C MET A 72 13.09 3.45 -7.77
N GLU A 73 14.05 2.82 -8.44
CA GLU A 73 15.46 3.24 -8.45
C GLU A 73 15.63 4.64 -9.06
N LYS A 74 14.99 4.89 -10.21
CA LYS A 74 15.03 6.20 -10.87
C LYS A 74 14.46 7.32 -10.01
N GLN A 75 13.42 7.04 -9.23
CA GLN A 75 12.77 8.02 -8.36
C GLN A 75 13.36 8.06 -6.93
N ALA A 76 14.29 7.17 -6.61
CA ALA A 76 14.87 7.00 -5.27
C ALA A 76 13.82 6.77 -4.16
N TYR A 77 12.76 6.02 -4.47
CA TYR A 77 11.75 5.65 -3.48
C TYR A 77 12.18 4.42 -2.67
N LEU A 78 11.85 4.42 -1.38
CA LEU A 78 12.23 3.38 -0.42
C LEU A 78 11.05 2.52 0.04
N MET A 79 9.82 2.89 -0.38
CA MET A 79 8.62 2.18 0.01
C MET A 79 8.61 0.74 -0.54
N PRO A 80 8.14 -0.23 0.25
CA PRO A 80 8.04 -1.62 -0.20
C PRO A 80 6.93 -1.79 -1.24
N VAL A 81 7.26 -2.47 -2.34
CA VAL A 81 6.33 -2.80 -3.43
C VAL A 81 6.06 -4.30 -3.44
N PHE A 82 4.79 -4.65 -3.65
CA PHE A 82 4.28 -6.01 -3.71
C PHE A 82 3.57 -6.23 -5.04
N TYR A 83 3.61 -7.48 -5.52
CA TYR A 83 2.98 -7.87 -6.78
C TYR A 83 1.78 -8.76 -6.48
N MET A 84 0.68 -8.61 -7.22
CA MET A 84 -0.48 -9.49 -6.99
C MET A 84 -0.14 -10.93 -7.40
N GLY A 85 -0.19 -11.86 -6.43
CA GLY A 85 -0.11 -13.29 -6.70
C GLY A 85 -1.50 -13.91 -6.94
N THR A 86 -2.47 -13.49 -6.12
CA THR A 86 -3.88 -13.87 -6.21
C THR A 86 -4.76 -12.62 -6.19
N GLN A 87 -6.05 -12.78 -6.51
CA GLN A 87 -7.01 -11.68 -6.40
C GLN A 87 -7.14 -11.22 -4.95
N PRO A 88 -7.24 -9.91 -4.70
CA PRO A 88 -7.47 -9.40 -3.35
C PRO A 88 -8.83 -9.85 -2.82
N PRO A 89 -9.00 -9.92 -1.49
CA PRO A 89 -10.28 -10.27 -0.89
C PRO A 89 -11.33 -9.20 -1.26
N GLU A 90 -12.61 -9.57 -1.28
CA GLU A 90 -13.70 -8.70 -1.74
C GLU A 90 -13.71 -7.32 -1.05
N VAL A 91 -13.41 -7.28 0.25
CA VAL A 91 -13.32 -6.03 1.03
C VAL A 91 -12.23 -5.06 0.52
N LEU A 92 -11.18 -5.58 -0.11
CA LEU A 92 -10.08 -4.85 -0.74
C LEU A 92 -10.20 -4.79 -2.27
N ALA A 93 -11.28 -5.32 -2.86
CA ALA A 93 -11.48 -5.28 -4.30
C ALA A 93 -11.51 -3.84 -4.82
N HIS A 94 -10.85 -3.57 -5.94
CA HIS A 94 -10.78 -2.26 -6.55
C HIS A 94 -11.13 -2.34 -8.04
N SER A 95 -11.67 -1.25 -8.57
CA SER A 95 -12.09 -1.14 -9.98
C SER A 95 -11.42 0.05 -10.69
N SER A 96 -10.51 0.73 -10.01
CA SER A 96 -9.87 1.97 -10.45
C SER A 96 -8.54 2.17 -9.74
N LEU A 97 -7.60 2.84 -10.39
CA LEU A 97 -6.32 3.24 -9.81
C LEU A 97 -6.22 4.79 -9.71
N PRO A 98 -5.54 5.33 -8.68
CA PRO A 98 -5.12 4.59 -7.48
C PRO A 98 -6.34 4.28 -6.59
N THR A 99 -6.22 3.22 -5.79
CA THR A 99 -7.13 2.97 -4.67
C THR A 99 -6.32 2.65 -3.43
N THR A 100 -6.52 3.41 -2.35
CA THR A 100 -5.82 3.23 -1.07
C THR A 100 -6.77 2.79 0.02
N PHE A 101 -6.27 1.91 0.88
CA PHE A 101 -6.93 1.40 2.06
C PHE A 101 -6.07 1.67 3.29
N ILE A 102 -6.71 2.04 4.40
CA ILE A 102 -6.10 2.02 5.73
C ILE A 102 -6.83 0.97 6.54
N ILE A 103 -6.08 0.02 7.10
CA ILE A 103 -6.59 -1.13 7.81
C ILE A 103 -6.06 -1.07 9.24
N SER A 104 -6.95 -1.21 10.22
CA SER A 104 -6.61 -1.24 11.64
C SER A 104 -6.01 -2.59 12.06
N LYS A 105 -5.41 -2.63 13.26
CA LYS A 105 -4.82 -3.85 13.85
C LYS A 105 -5.79 -5.04 13.92
N ASP A 106 -7.08 -4.79 14.14
CA ASP A 106 -8.14 -5.80 14.16
C ASP A 106 -8.65 -6.19 12.76
N GLY A 107 -8.00 -5.71 11.70
CA GLY A 107 -8.30 -6.06 10.31
C GLY A 107 -9.52 -5.35 9.74
N LYS A 108 -9.96 -4.21 10.29
CA LYS A 108 -11.07 -3.44 9.72
C LYS A 108 -10.54 -2.39 8.74
N VAL A 109 -11.18 -2.27 7.59
CA VAL A 109 -10.93 -1.17 6.65
C VAL A 109 -11.55 0.10 7.24
N VAL A 110 -10.72 1.02 7.74
CA VAL A 110 -11.17 2.30 8.30
C VAL A 110 -11.14 3.43 7.27
N THR A 111 -10.43 3.23 6.17
CA THR A 111 -10.43 4.17 5.04
C THR A 111 -10.37 3.38 3.74
N ARG A 112 -11.21 3.78 2.77
CA ARG A 112 -11.12 3.40 1.36
C ARG A 112 -11.18 4.68 0.54
N LYS A 113 -10.12 4.98 -0.19
CA LYS A 113 -10.01 6.18 -1.03
C LYS A 113 -9.74 5.78 -2.47
N LYS A 114 -10.61 6.21 -3.38
CA LYS A 114 -10.39 6.15 -4.83
C LYS A 114 -9.80 7.48 -5.31
N GLY A 115 -8.83 7.41 -6.23
CA GLY A 115 -8.14 8.57 -6.80
C GLY A 115 -7.06 9.14 -5.88
N ALA A 116 -6.20 9.99 -6.46
CA ALA A 116 -5.05 10.55 -5.77
C ALA A 116 -5.45 11.35 -4.53
N ALA A 117 -4.60 11.34 -3.50
CA ALA A 117 -4.80 12.13 -2.29
C ALA A 117 -3.48 12.67 -1.72
N LYS A 118 -3.60 13.71 -0.87
CA LYS A 118 -2.49 14.23 -0.06
C LYS A 118 -2.30 13.37 1.18
N TRP A 119 -1.57 12.27 1.04
CA TRP A 119 -1.39 11.28 2.11
C TRP A 119 -0.56 11.79 3.29
N ASN A 120 0.47 12.58 3.04
CA ASN A 120 1.25 13.25 4.08
C ASN A 120 0.50 14.50 4.61
N SER A 121 -0.60 14.26 5.32
CA SER A 121 -1.44 15.31 5.91
C SER A 121 -1.74 15.04 7.38
N ARG A 122 -2.06 16.10 8.13
CA ARG A 122 -2.46 15.97 9.54
C ARG A 122 -3.68 15.08 9.75
N ALA A 123 -4.56 15.00 8.75
CA ALA A 123 -5.73 14.12 8.80
C ALA A 123 -5.30 12.64 8.78
N THR A 124 -4.41 12.26 7.86
CA THR A 124 -3.85 10.91 7.80
C THR A 124 -3.05 10.56 9.05
N GLU A 125 -2.22 11.49 9.53
CA GLU A 125 -1.45 11.31 10.77
C GLU A 125 -2.37 11.04 11.96
N LYS A 126 -3.48 11.78 12.11
CA LYS A 126 -4.47 11.53 13.17
C LYS A 126 -5.12 10.16 13.07
N ILE A 127 -5.37 9.65 11.86
CA ILE A 127 -5.88 8.30 11.65
C ILE A 127 -4.86 7.30 12.19
N PHE A 128 -3.59 7.40 11.76
CA PHE A 128 -2.53 6.50 12.23
C PHE A 128 -2.33 6.59 13.75
N GLU A 129 -2.24 7.80 14.32
CA GLU A 129 -2.14 8.02 15.76
C GLU A 129 -3.31 7.36 16.52
N GLY A 130 -4.52 7.37 15.96
CA GLY A 130 -5.70 6.72 16.54
C GLY A 130 -5.62 5.19 16.50
N LEU A 131 -5.10 4.63 15.40
CA LEU A 131 -4.99 3.19 15.20
C LEU A 131 -3.78 2.55 15.91
N LEU A 132 -2.73 3.34 16.15
CA LEU A 132 -1.49 2.87 16.75
C LEU A 132 -1.52 2.83 18.28
N LYS A 133 -2.50 3.48 18.91
CA LYS A 133 -2.81 3.30 20.34
C LYS A 133 -3.20 1.86 20.65
#